data_AF-A0A0S8KJI9-F1
#
_entry.id   AF-A0A0S8KJI9-F1
#
_cell.length_a   1.000
_cell.length_b   1.000
_cell.length_c   1.000
_cell.angle_alpha   90.00
_cell.angle_beta   90.00
_cell.angle_gamma   90.00
#
_symmetry.space_group_name_H-M   'P 1'
#
loop_
_entity.id
_entity.type
_entity.pdbx_description
1 polymer ?
#
loop_
_entity_poly.entity_id
_entity_poly.type
_entity_poly.pdbx_seq_one_letter_code
_entity_poly.pdbx_strand_id
1 'polypeptide(L)'
;MKIDKLREKLLECLGGPWPEPCKLRPLIRETIPKDGYRIESLTYEVEPGDRVPAMLLVPNGIDASHPAPAVAVWHQHNGEWHLGKSEPAGLAGNPMHHTGVALVKEGYVVLCPDALCFEERQSKRLRGGNFERF
;
A
#
# COMPACT_ATOMS: atom_id res chain seq x y z
N MET A 1 5.90 -15.44 27.45
CA MET A 1 4.62 -14.72 27.60
C MET A 1 3.57 -15.47 26.80
N LYS A 2 2.36 -15.73 27.34
CA LYS A 2 1.26 -16.31 26.54
C LYS A 2 0.91 -15.34 25.40
N ILE A 3 0.60 -15.87 24.21
CA ILE A 3 0.33 -15.07 22.99
C ILE A 3 -0.71 -13.97 23.25
N ASP A 4 -1.74 -14.26 24.04
CA ASP A 4 -2.81 -13.31 24.34
C ASP A 4 -2.30 -12.09 25.11
N LYS A 5 -1.41 -12.29 26.09
CA LYS A 5 -0.78 -11.20 26.85
C LYS A 5 0.13 -10.32 25.98
N LEU A 6 0.81 -10.92 24.98
CA LEU A 6 1.61 -10.15 24.01
C LEU A 6 0.71 -9.25 23.17
N ARG A 7 -0.40 -9.81 22.67
CA ARG A 7 -1.34 -9.10 21.81
C ARG A 7 -1.99 -7.92 22.52
N GLU A 8 -2.44 -8.13 23.75
CA GLU A 8 -2.99 -7.07 24.61
C GLU A 8 -1.97 -5.95 24.82
N LYS A 9 -0.73 -6.30 25.20
CA LYS A 9 0.31 -5.29 25.45
C LYS A 9 0.71 -4.53 24.20
N LEU A 10 0.79 -5.20 23.05
CA LEU A 10 1.05 -4.54 21.77
C LEU A 10 -0.06 -3.53 21.45
N LEU A 11 -1.32 -3.91 21.63
CA LEU A 11 -2.46 -3.01 21.38
C LEU A 11 -2.41 -1.77 22.29
N GLU A 12 -2.12 -1.94 23.58
CA GLU A 12 -1.91 -0.81 24.50
C GLU A 12 -0.81 0.13 24.02
N CYS A 13 0.35 -0.40 23.58
CA CYS A 13 1.46 0.40 23.08
C CYS A 13 1.12 1.14 21.78
N LEU A 14 0.21 0.60 20.97
CA LEU A 14 -0.27 1.23 19.72
C LEU A 14 -1.37 2.28 19.96
N GLY A 15 -1.75 2.56 21.21
CA GLY A 15 -2.75 3.56 21.55
C GLY A 15 -4.10 3.01 21.99
N GLY A 16 -4.22 1.70 22.18
CA GLY A 16 -5.45 1.05 22.64
C GLY A 16 -6.29 0.47 21.51
N PRO A 17 -7.62 0.31 21.70
CA PRO A 17 -8.50 -0.29 20.71
C PRO A 17 -8.41 0.37 19.34
N TRP A 18 -8.49 -0.43 18.29
CA TRP A 18 -8.59 0.08 16.91
C TRP A 18 -9.86 0.90 16.72
N PRO A 19 -9.83 1.94 15.85
CA PRO A 19 -11.04 2.66 15.49
C PRO A 19 -12.04 1.75 14.76
N GLU A 20 -13.31 2.15 14.77
CA GLU A 20 -14.37 1.45 14.04
C GLU A 20 -14.06 1.44 12.52
N PRO A 21 -14.12 0.28 11.85
CA PRO A 21 -13.86 0.19 10.42
C PRO A 21 -14.85 1.01 9.58
N CYS A 22 -14.38 1.58 8.48
CA CYS A 22 -15.24 2.25 7.48
C CYS A 22 -15.41 1.41 6.21
N LYS A 23 -16.36 1.78 5.34
CA LYS A 23 -16.49 1.17 4.01
C LYS A 23 -15.34 1.64 3.13
N LEU A 24 -14.60 0.70 2.53
CA LEU A 24 -13.42 1.01 1.70
C LEU A 24 -13.69 1.95 0.51
N ARG A 25 -14.89 1.93 -0.07
CA ARG A 25 -15.27 2.76 -1.24
C ARG A 25 -14.13 2.91 -2.27
N PRO A 26 -13.61 1.80 -2.83
CA PRO A 26 -12.49 1.86 -3.76
C PRO A 26 -12.90 2.63 -5.03
N LEU A 27 -11.97 3.43 -5.55
CA LEU A 27 -12.11 4.15 -6.81
C LEU A 27 -10.89 3.86 -7.67
N ILE A 28 -11.11 3.12 -8.76
CA ILE A 28 -10.09 2.90 -9.80
C ILE A 28 -10.01 4.18 -10.64
N ARG A 29 -8.79 4.67 -10.85
CA ARG A 29 -8.48 5.89 -11.59
C ARG A 29 -7.95 5.59 -12.99
N GLU A 30 -7.08 4.59 -13.09
CA GLU A 30 -6.41 4.22 -14.33
C GLU A 30 -6.04 2.73 -14.31
N THR A 31 -6.00 2.10 -15.48
CA THR A 31 -5.48 0.75 -15.67
C THR A 31 -4.35 0.79 -16.70
N ILE A 32 -3.18 0.30 -16.30
CA ILE A 32 -1.95 0.28 -17.11
C ILE A 32 -1.67 -1.18 -17.50
N PRO A 33 -1.80 -1.55 -18.79
CA PRO A 33 -1.43 -2.87 -19.27
C PRO A 33 0.08 -3.12 -19.14
N LYS A 34 0.45 -4.34 -18.73
CA LYS A 34 1.83 -4.84 -18.72
C LYS A 34 1.87 -6.22 -19.35
N ASP A 35 3.08 -6.73 -19.57
CA ASP A 35 3.25 -8.10 -20.07
C ASP A 35 2.94 -9.11 -18.95
N GLY A 36 1.87 -9.89 -19.10
CA GLY A 36 1.43 -10.91 -18.14
C GLY A 36 0.56 -10.42 -16.98
N TYR A 37 0.39 -9.10 -16.79
CA TYR A 37 -0.41 -8.52 -15.71
C TYR A 37 -0.90 -7.12 -16.06
N ARG A 38 -1.72 -6.52 -15.20
CA ARG A 38 -2.10 -5.10 -15.26
C ARG A 38 -1.84 -4.41 -13.93
N ILE A 39 -1.69 -3.09 -13.96
CA ILE A 39 -1.64 -2.25 -12.77
C ILE A 39 -2.90 -1.38 -12.76
N GLU A 40 -3.68 -1.44 -11.69
CA GLU A 40 -4.80 -0.55 -11.44
C GLU A 40 -4.35 0.52 -10.44
N SER A 41 -4.31 1.79 -10.85
CA SER A 41 -4.17 2.90 -9.91
C SER A 41 -5.52 3.16 -9.25
N LEU A 42 -5.55 3.13 -7.92
CA LEU A 42 -6.79 3.30 -7.17
C LEU A 42 -6.60 4.09 -5.89
N THR A 43 -7.72 4.49 -5.29
CA THR A 43 -7.77 5.05 -3.93
C THR A 43 -8.86 4.36 -3.14
N TYR A 44 -8.69 4.18 -1.83
CA TYR A 44 -9.72 3.64 -0.92
C TYR A 44 -9.75 4.41 0.40
N GLU A 45 -10.91 4.48 1.05
CA GLU A 45 -11.09 5.09 2.36
C GLU A 45 -10.55 4.18 3.48
N VAL A 46 -9.77 4.77 4.38
CA VAL A 46 -9.33 4.15 5.64
C VAL A 46 -10.04 4.74 6.85
N GLU A 47 -10.48 5.99 6.72
CA GLU A 47 -11.39 6.69 7.63
C GLU A 47 -12.34 7.57 6.80
N PRO A 48 -13.49 8.01 7.34
CA PRO A 48 -14.39 8.92 6.63
C PRO A 48 -13.67 10.19 6.14
N GLY A 49 -13.38 10.25 4.84
CA GLY A 49 -12.67 11.35 4.20
C GLY A 49 -11.15 11.23 4.13
N ASP A 50 -10.52 10.22 4.75
CA ASP A 50 -9.10 9.91 4.54
C ASP A 50 -8.95 8.74 3.55
N ARG A 51 -8.22 8.99 2.47
CA ARG A 51 -8.02 8.03 1.37
C ARG A 51 -6.55 7.70 1.19
N VAL A 52 -6.28 6.42 0.98
CA VAL A 52 -4.97 5.90 0.64
C VAL A 52 -4.90 5.64 -0.87
N PRO A 53 -4.00 6.32 -1.60
CA PRO A 53 -3.64 5.97 -2.97
C PRO A 53 -2.83 4.67 -3.00
N ALA A 54 -3.09 3.82 -3.98
CA ALA A 54 -2.41 2.54 -4.15
C ALA A 54 -2.30 2.14 -5.63
N MET A 55 -1.35 1.25 -5.90
CA MET A 55 -1.23 0.51 -7.15
C MET A 55 -1.55 -0.96 -6.89
N LEU A 56 -2.54 -1.50 -7.61
CA LEU A 56 -2.94 -2.90 -7.51
C LEU A 56 -2.46 -3.65 -8.75
N LEU A 57 -1.51 -4.56 -8.59
CA LEU A 57 -0.98 -5.39 -9.65
C LEU A 57 -1.79 -6.68 -9.69
N VAL A 58 -2.39 -6.99 -10.83
CA VAL A 58 -3.27 -8.15 -11.00
C VAL A 58 -2.78 -8.99 -12.18
N PRO A 59 -2.44 -10.28 -11.99
CA PRO A 59 -2.08 -11.15 -13.10
C PRO A 59 -3.22 -11.28 -14.11
N ASN A 60 -2.89 -11.54 -15.37
CA ASN A 60 -3.91 -11.74 -16.40
C ASN A 60 -4.80 -12.95 -16.07
N GLY A 61 -6.11 -12.83 -16.33
CA GLY A 61 -7.09 -13.88 -16.04
C GLY A 61 -7.53 -13.97 -14.57
N ILE A 62 -6.96 -13.18 -13.67
CA ILE A 62 -7.39 -13.11 -12.28
C ILE A 62 -8.50 -12.05 -12.11
N ASP A 63 -9.61 -12.50 -11.52
CA ASP A 63 -10.79 -11.70 -11.20
C ASP A 63 -11.57 -12.30 -10.01
N ALA A 64 -12.78 -11.79 -9.74
CA ALA A 64 -13.61 -12.27 -8.63
C ALA A 64 -14.09 -13.73 -8.79
N SER A 65 -14.16 -14.25 -10.02
CA SER A 65 -14.52 -15.63 -10.31
C SER A 65 -13.31 -16.58 -10.33
N HIS A 66 -12.12 -16.05 -10.61
CA HIS A 66 -10.85 -16.77 -10.62
C HIS A 66 -9.84 -16.07 -9.68
N PRO A 67 -10.01 -16.22 -8.34
CA PRO A 67 -9.18 -15.50 -7.39
C PRO A 67 -7.76 -16.07 -7.32
N ALA A 68 -6.80 -15.22 -6.94
CA ALA A 68 -5.45 -15.62 -6.57
C ALA A 68 -5.09 -15.11 -5.17
N PRO A 69 -4.09 -15.71 -4.49
CA PRO A 69 -3.57 -15.19 -3.24
C PRO A 69 -3.08 -13.74 -3.40
N ALA A 70 -3.24 -12.94 -2.35
CA ALA A 70 -2.88 -11.53 -2.37
C ALA A 70 -1.77 -11.19 -1.35
N VAL A 71 -0.91 -10.24 -1.72
CA VAL A 71 0.17 -9.72 -0.86
C VAL A 71 0.08 -8.20 -0.84
N ALA A 72 0.15 -7.59 0.34
CA ALA A 72 0.30 -6.14 0.47
C ALA A 72 1.76 -5.80 0.72
N VAL A 73 2.33 -4.91 -0.09
CA VAL A 73 3.76 -4.57 -0.10
C VAL A 73 3.91 -3.07 0.16
N TRP A 74 4.52 -2.74 1.29
CA TRP A 74 4.93 -1.36 1.59
C TRP A 74 6.32 -1.08 1.04
N HIS A 75 6.49 0.15 0.55
CA HIS A 75 7.77 0.67 0.11
C HIS A 75 8.70 0.95 1.30
N GLN A 76 9.99 1.05 1.03
CA GLN A 76 10.97 1.47 2.02
C GLN A 76 10.88 2.98 2.31
N HIS A 77 11.58 3.42 3.36
CA HIS A 77 11.67 4.83 3.71
C HIS A 77 12.76 5.56 2.87
N ASN A 78 14.01 5.06 2.91
CA ASN A 78 15.23 5.56 2.24
C ASN A 78 15.51 7.08 2.28
N GLY A 79 14.76 7.87 3.05
CA GLY A 79 14.80 9.32 2.95
C GLY A 79 14.25 9.83 1.60
N GLU A 80 13.42 9.04 0.93
CA GLU A 80 12.86 9.37 -0.38
C GLU A 80 11.34 9.53 -0.29
N TRP A 81 10.89 10.53 0.47
CA TRP A 81 9.47 10.82 0.69
C TRP A 81 8.63 11.03 -0.59
N HIS A 82 9.28 11.29 -1.72
CA HIS A 82 8.64 11.42 -3.03
C HIS A 82 8.32 10.07 -3.70
N LEU A 83 8.88 8.96 -3.20
CA LEU A 83 8.64 7.60 -3.66
C LEU A 83 7.81 6.85 -2.63
N GLY A 84 6.69 6.28 -3.08
CA GLY A 84 5.79 5.49 -2.25
C GLY A 84 5.41 4.22 -2.98
N LYS A 85 4.11 4.02 -3.19
CA LYS A 85 3.51 2.89 -3.94
C LYS A 85 4.14 2.64 -5.30
N SER A 86 4.66 3.69 -5.97
CA SER A 86 5.21 3.58 -7.31
C SER A 86 6.48 2.75 -7.38
N GLU A 87 7.29 2.67 -6.31
CA GLU A 87 8.51 1.87 -6.29
C GLU A 87 8.22 0.36 -6.31
N PRO A 88 7.50 -0.24 -5.34
CA PRO A 88 7.19 -1.67 -5.38
C PRO A 88 6.31 -2.07 -6.56
N ALA A 89 5.53 -1.14 -7.13
CA ALA A 89 4.76 -1.36 -8.36
C ALA A 89 5.61 -1.36 -9.65
N GLY A 90 6.89 -1.05 -9.55
CA GLY A 90 7.83 -1.00 -10.66
C GLY A 90 7.61 0.15 -11.65
N LEU A 91 7.10 1.27 -11.14
CA LEU A 91 6.84 2.48 -11.93
C LEU A 91 7.92 3.56 -11.70
N ALA A 92 8.65 3.51 -10.58
CA ALA A 92 9.70 4.44 -10.23
C ALA A 92 10.73 3.79 -9.28
N GLY A 93 11.72 4.56 -8.83
CA GLY A 93 12.69 4.12 -7.83
C GLY A 93 13.65 3.04 -8.31
N ASN A 94 14.25 2.32 -7.37
CA ASN A 94 15.28 1.33 -7.67
C ASN A 94 14.65 -0.03 -8.07
N PRO A 95 15.04 -0.62 -9.21
CA PRO A 95 14.54 -1.93 -9.65
C PRO A 95 14.64 -3.06 -8.61
N MET A 96 15.63 -3.01 -7.71
CA MET A 96 15.77 -3.98 -6.62
C MET A 96 14.59 -3.98 -5.64
N HIS A 97 13.83 -2.89 -5.58
CA HIS A 97 12.66 -2.74 -4.70
C HIS A 97 11.33 -2.89 -5.44
N HIS A 98 11.33 -3.31 -6.71
CA HIS A 98 10.13 -3.61 -7.50
C HIS A 98 9.50 -4.95 -7.09
N THR A 99 9.41 -5.20 -5.79
CA THR A 99 8.97 -6.48 -5.20
C THR A 99 7.56 -6.87 -5.63
N GLY A 100 6.66 -5.90 -5.83
CA GLY A 100 5.32 -6.17 -6.34
C GLY A 100 5.34 -6.72 -7.76
N VAL A 101 6.26 -6.26 -8.61
CA VAL A 101 6.44 -6.82 -9.96
C VAL A 101 6.97 -8.25 -9.92
N ALA A 102 7.89 -8.55 -9.01
CA ALA A 102 8.36 -9.93 -8.83
C ALA A 102 7.20 -10.86 -8.41
N LEU A 103 6.41 -10.45 -7.42
CA LEU A 103 5.29 -11.24 -6.91
C LEU A 103 4.14 -11.40 -7.91
N VAL A 104 3.77 -10.37 -8.67
CA VAL A 104 2.68 -10.50 -9.66
C VAL A 104 3.04 -11.49 -10.77
N LYS A 105 4.32 -11.57 -11.14
CA LYS A 105 4.82 -12.55 -12.12
C LYS A 105 4.77 -13.99 -11.61
N GLU A 106 4.78 -14.18 -10.30
CA GLU A 106 4.55 -15.48 -9.63
C GLU A 106 3.05 -15.79 -9.42
N GLY A 107 2.15 -14.93 -9.93
CA GLY A 107 0.71 -15.18 -9.91
C GLY A 107 -0.03 -14.62 -8.70
N TYR A 108 0.61 -13.77 -7.89
CA TYR A 108 -0.04 -13.09 -6.76
C TYR A 108 -0.74 -11.80 -7.21
N VAL A 109 -1.87 -11.47 -6.58
CA VAL A 109 -2.38 -10.09 -6.60
C VAL A 109 -1.57 -9.25 -5.61
N VAL A 110 -1.05 -8.09 -6.01
CA VAL A 110 -0.18 -7.29 -5.15
C VAL A 110 -0.73 -5.89 -4.96
N LEU A 111 -1.00 -5.49 -3.72
CA LEU A 111 -1.38 -4.12 -3.37
C LEU A 111 -0.17 -3.35 -2.85
N CYS A 112 0.17 -2.25 -3.51
CA CYS A 112 1.21 -1.32 -3.10
C CYS A 112 0.57 0.00 -2.66
N PRO A 113 0.40 0.30 -1.37
CA PRO A 113 -0.16 1.56 -0.89
C PRO A 113 0.93 2.60 -0.56
N ASP A 114 0.55 3.88 -0.59
CA ASP A 114 1.38 4.94 -0.01
C ASP A 114 1.31 4.91 1.53
N ALA A 115 2.47 4.84 2.19
CA ALA A 115 2.55 5.15 3.61
C ALA A 115 2.18 6.62 3.87
N LEU A 116 1.79 6.93 5.11
CA LEU A 116 1.51 8.32 5.49
C LEU A 116 2.75 9.18 5.25
N CYS A 117 2.56 10.38 4.69
CA CYS A 117 3.62 11.32 4.32
C CYS A 117 4.46 10.96 3.09
N PHE A 118 4.12 9.91 2.35
CA PHE A 118 4.84 9.49 1.14
C PHE A 118 4.05 9.72 -0.13
N GLU A 119 4.77 10.04 -1.21
CA GLU A 119 4.27 10.21 -2.58
C GLU A 119 2.97 11.05 -2.61
N GLU A 120 1.80 10.47 -2.89
CA GLU A 120 0.54 11.21 -2.97
C GLU A 120 -0.06 11.57 -1.59
N ARG A 121 0.45 10.97 -0.51
CA ARG A 121 0.03 11.25 0.89
C ARG A 121 0.92 12.26 1.60
N GLN A 122 1.77 12.99 0.86
CA GLN A 122 2.55 14.09 1.42
C GLN A 122 1.66 15.25 1.90
N SER A 123 2.02 15.86 3.03
CA SER A 123 1.40 17.10 3.51
C SER A 123 1.62 18.24 2.51
N LYS A 124 0.70 19.20 2.45
CA LYS A 124 0.95 20.48 1.74
C LYS A 124 1.87 21.41 2.52
N ARG A 125 1.99 21.23 3.84
CA ARG A 125 2.72 22.12 4.76
C ARG A 125 4.11 21.58 5.12
N LEU A 126 4.20 20.29 5.48
CA LEU A 126 5.47 19.64 5.85
C LEU A 126 6.16 19.04 4.60
N ARG A 127 7.49 18.93 4.64
CA ARG A 127 8.33 18.46 3.52
C ARG A 127 9.48 17.60 4.04
N GLY A 128 9.75 16.48 3.36
CA GLY A 128 10.88 15.59 3.65
C GLY A 128 10.97 15.19 5.12
N GLY A 129 12.17 15.15 5.68
CA GLY A 129 12.39 14.77 7.09
C GLY A 129 11.67 15.62 8.14
N ASN A 130 11.05 16.76 7.78
CA ASN A 130 10.17 17.49 8.69
C ASN A 130 8.88 16.72 9.04
N PHE A 131 8.58 15.62 8.35
CA PHE A 131 7.50 14.70 8.75
C PHE A 131 7.77 13.97 10.08
N GLU A 132 9.03 13.90 10.50
CA GLU A 132 9.47 13.05 11.62
C GLU A 132 10.03 13.87 12.80
N ARG A 133 10.04 15.20 12.67
CA ARG A 133 10.59 16.12 13.67
C ARG A 133 9.42 16.81 14.37
N PHE A 134 8.99 16.21 15.49
CA PHE A 134 7.99 16.74 16.40
C PHE A 134 8.62 17.09 17.74
#